data_AF-A0A3P9HGS5-F1
#
_entry.id   AF-A0A3P9HGS5-F1
#
_cell.length_a   1.000
_cell.length_b   1.000
_cell.length_c   1.000
_cell.angle_alpha   90.00
_cell.angle_beta   90.00
_cell.angle_gamma   90.00
#
_symmetry.space_group_name_H-M   'P 1'
#
loop_
_entity.id
_entity.type
_entity.pdbx_description
1 polymer ?
#
loop_
_entity_poly.entity_id
_entity_poly.type
_entity_poly.pdbx_seq_one_letter_code
_entity_poly.pdbx_strand_id
1 'polypeptide(L)'
;VYYIIILAWTLLYLFSSFGSELPWVSCNNSWNTGNTHSHNQTGNTSSSVVEFWERRILGLSYGIDEIGSIRWDLALCLLLAWILCYFCVWNGVKSTGKVVYFTATFPYVMLVVLLVRGLTLPGAKEGIMFYLYPDPSRLADPEVWMDAGSQIFYSYGVCTGVLTSLGSYNKYNNNCYRDCIFLCLLNSFTSFVAGFAIFSVLGFMAKEQGVDISLVAESGPGLAFIAYPRAVALMPFPQLWAVFFFVMILFLGLDSEFVYQEAMVTTISDLYPSVFRNACRRKLLLLAICASGFLVGLVMVTEGGLYVFQLFDYYACSGMTLLLFACLQSVCVSWVYGSDRHYDNIKDMIGYHPWPFMKYCWKYLTPCTFVFSLVKYTPLKFNNVYEYPWWGYALGGFFTLSSTLMVPLWMLYAVTSKPGSLTKVTFSPEKRFHLPFM
;
A
#
# COMPACT_ATOMS: atom_id res chain seq x y z
N VAL A 1 0.65 7.42 6.68
CA VAL A 1 1.60 8.58 6.63
C VAL A 1 2.58 8.46 5.47
N TYR A 2 3.30 7.34 5.29
CA TYR A 2 4.23 7.22 4.14
C TYR A 2 3.51 7.02 2.79
N TYR A 3 2.41 6.25 2.77
CA TYR A 3 1.68 5.92 1.54
C TYR A 3 1.19 7.17 0.78
N ILE A 4 0.67 8.17 1.49
CA ILE A 4 0.21 9.43 0.89
C ILE A 4 1.33 10.23 0.18
N ILE A 5 2.61 9.94 0.44
CA ILE A 5 3.74 10.53 -0.28
C ILE A 5 3.72 10.12 -1.75
N ILE A 6 3.26 8.89 -2.05
CA ILE A 6 3.07 8.41 -3.44
C ILE A 6 2.02 9.28 -4.16
N LEU A 7 0.97 9.71 -3.46
CA LEU A 7 -0.02 10.63 -4.02
C LEU A 7 0.58 12.01 -4.28
N ALA A 8 1.47 12.50 -3.42
CA ALA A 8 2.17 13.76 -3.64
C ALA A 8 3.07 13.69 -4.89
N TRP A 9 3.82 12.60 -5.07
CA TRP A 9 4.58 12.36 -6.30
C TRP A 9 3.67 12.30 -7.52
N THR A 10 2.57 11.56 -7.43
CA THR A 10 1.58 11.41 -8.50
C THR A 10 0.95 12.74 -8.91
N LEU A 11 0.58 13.58 -7.94
CA LEU A 11 0.05 14.92 -8.21
C LEU A 11 1.07 15.81 -8.91
N LEU A 12 2.35 15.76 -8.50
CA LEU A 12 3.40 16.54 -9.14
C LEU A 12 3.66 16.09 -10.58
N TYR A 13 3.65 14.79 -10.85
CA TYR A 13 3.72 14.24 -12.21
C TYR A 13 2.48 14.60 -13.04
N LEU A 14 1.29 14.55 -12.44
CA LEU A 14 0.04 14.92 -13.09
C LEU A 14 0.08 16.40 -13.52
N PHE A 15 0.47 17.31 -12.62
CA PHE A 15 0.63 18.73 -12.96
C PHE A 15 1.69 18.95 -14.03
N SER A 16 2.79 18.21 -13.97
CA SER A 16 3.84 18.23 -14.98
C SER A 16 3.39 17.70 -16.35
N SER A 17 2.31 16.91 -16.40
CA SER A 17 1.78 16.31 -17.64
C SER A 17 0.95 17.28 -18.49
N PHE A 18 0.54 18.42 -17.93
CA PHE A 18 -0.23 19.45 -18.64
C PHE A 18 0.63 20.43 -19.45
N GLY A 19 1.96 20.27 -19.44
CA GLY A 19 2.88 21.04 -20.29
C GLY A 19 2.70 20.72 -21.79
N SER A 20 3.15 21.64 -22.65
CA SER A 20 3.16 21.42 -24.11
C SER A 20 4.05 20.24 -24.50
N GLU A 21 5.15 20.04 -23.77
CA GLU A 21 6.02 18.87 -23.87
C GLU A 21 6.17 18.26 -22.47
N LEU A 22 6.27 16.94 -22.41
CA LEU A 22 6.49 16.25 -21.13
C LEU A 22 7.93 16.50 -20.64
N PRO A 23 8.12 16.94 -19.40
CA PRO A 23 9.44 17.41 -18.93
C PRO A 23 10.48 16.30 -18.79
N TRP A 24 10.07 15.02 -18.77
CA TRP A 24 10.96 13.87 -18.76
C TRP A 24 11.38 13.38 -20.15
N VAL A 25 10.87 13.99 -21.23
CA VAL A 25 11.22 13.62 -22.62
C VAL A 25 12.55 14.26 -23.05
N SER A 26 12.80 15.51 -22.65
CA SER A 26 13.98 16.25 -23.07
C SER A 26 15.11 16.16 -22.05
N CYS A 27 16.35 16.27 -22.55
CA CYS A 27 17.56 16.37 -21.73
C CYS A 27 18.01 17.82 -21.51
N ASN A 28 17.25 18.81 -22.03
CA ASN A 28 17.62 20.22 -22.03
C ASN A 28 16.90 20.99 -20.91
N ASN A 29 16.88 20.43 -19.70
CA ASN A 29 16.27 21.07 -18.55
C ASN A 29 17.33 21.46 -17.52
N SER A 30 16.99 22.39 -16.62
CA SER A 30 17.91 22.91 -15.60
C SER A 30 18.39 21.86 -14.60
N TRP A 31 17.68 20.73 -14.49
CA TRP A 31 18.05 19.61 -13.60
C TRP A 31 18.91 18.55 -14.30
N ASN A 32 19.06 18.63 -15.63
CA ASN A 32 19.77 17.62 -16.38
C ASN A 32 21.29 17.76 -16.26
N THR A 33 22.02 16.65 -16.22
CA THR A 33 23.49 16.68 -16.31
C THR A 33 23.95 16.77 -17.76
N GLY A 34 25.16 17.32 -17.98
CA GLY A 34 25.81 17.33 -19.31
C GLY A 34 26.10 15.94 -19.90
N ASN A 35 25.87 14.86 -19.13
CA ASN A 35 26.01 13.47 -19.55
C ASN A 35 24.66 12.82 -19.93
N THR A 36 23.60 13.61 -20.14
CA THR A 36 22.31 13.10 -20.60
C THR A 36 22.27 12.95 -22.11
N HIS A 37 22.10 11.72 -22.61
CA HIS A 37 21.86 11.51 -24.04
C HIS A 37 20.37 11.47 -24.35
N SER A 38 19.96 12.26 -25.35
CA SER A 38 18.77 11.98 -26.16
C SER A 38 19.09 10.79 -27.07
N HIS A 39 18.65 9.59 -26.68
CA HIS A 39 18.57 8.37 -27.49
C HIS A 39 19.72 8.18 -28.51
N ASN A 40 20.89 7.73 -28.07
CA ASN A 40 21.80 6.83 -28.81
C ASN A 40 23.16 6.69 -28.10
N GLN A 41 23.53 5.44 -27.79
CA GLN A 41 24.82 4.91 -27.32
C GLN A 41 24.95 4.50 -25.83
N THR A 42 25.58 3.33 -25.68
CA THR A 42 25.81 2.54 -24.48
C THR A 42 27.07 3.00 -23.74
N GLY A 43 26.89 3.72 -22.63
CA GLY A 43 27.91 4.07 -21.64
C GLY A 43 27.21 4.57 -20.37
N ASN A 44 27.94 4.64 -19.22
CA ASN A 44 27.46 5.06 -17.89
C ASN A 44 26.78 6.45 -17.86
N THR A 45 25.57 6.55 -18.42
CA THR A 45 24.81 7.79 -18.62
C THR A 45 23.35 7.58 -18.20
N SER A 46 22.83 8.51 -17.39
CA SER A 46 21.48 8.49 -16.81
C SER A 46 20.43 8.92 -17.84
N SER A 47 19.29 8.21 -17.90
CA SER A 47 18.18 8.60 -18.79
C SER A 47 17.48 9.88 -18.29
N SER A 48 16.93 10.69 -19.21
CA SER A 48 16.20 11.92 -18.88
C SER A 48 15.08 11.71 -17.85
N VAL A 49 14.40 10.56 -17.91
CA VAL A 49 13.31 10.18 -17.01
C VAL A 49 13.83 9.86 -15.61
N VAL A 50 14.97 9.16 -15.51
CA VAL A 50 15.64 8.90 -14.23
C VAL A 50 16.07 10.21 -13.59
N GLU A 51 16.69 11.12 -14.36
CA GLU A 51 17.09 12.43 -13.82
C GLU A 51 15.90 13.31 -13.45
N PHE A 52 14.79 13.24 -14.19
CA PHE A 52 13.56 13.92 -13.79
C PHE A 52 13.06 13.41 -12.43
N TRP A 53 13.03 12.09 -12.23
CA TRP A 53 12.66 11.49 -10.94
C TRP A 53 13.62 11.87 -9.82
N GLU A 54 14.91 11.55 -9.97
CA GLU A 54 15.89 11.69 -8.91
C GLU A 54 16.22 13.15 -8.60
N ARG A 55 16.34 14.01 -9.62
CA ARG A 55 16.85 15.39 -9.43
C ARG A 55 15.76 16.44 -9.40
N ARG A 56 14.75 16.35 -10.28
CA ARG A 56 13.69 17.37 -10.34
C ARG A 56 12.59 17.11 -9.31
N ILE A 57 12.06 15.90 -9.29
CA ILE A 57 10.97 15.52 -8.39
C ILE A 57 11.51 15.38 -6.97
N LEU A 58 12.42 14.44 -6.73
CA LEU A 58 12.93 14.15 -5.40
C LEU A 58 14.00 15.15 -4.93
N GLY A 59 14.93 15.52 -5.81
CA GLY A 59 16.13 16.24 -5.38
C GLY A 59 16.99 15.36 -4.46
N LEU A 60 17.16 14.09 -4.84
CA LEU A 60 17.67 13.03 -4.00
C LEU A 60 19.07 13.36 -3.44
N SER A 61 19.20 13.31 -2.11
CA SER A 61 20.48 13.46 -1.43
C SER A 61 21.33 12.19 -1.47
N TYR A 62 22.59 12.28 -1.03
CA TYR A 62 23.51 11.14 -1.03
C TYR A 62 23.12 10.03 -0.04
N GLY A 63 22.32 10.33 0.98
CA GLY A 63 21.96 9.37 2.01
C GLY A 63 21.05 9.96 3.09
N ILE A 64 20.62 9.09 4.00
CA ILE A 64 19.69 9.48 5.08
C ILE A 64 20.32 10.44 6.11
N ASP A 65 21.65 10.44 6.25
CA ASP A 65 22.38 11.39 7.12
C ASP A 65 22.31 12.84 6.59
N GLU A 66 22.09 13.00 5.29
CA GLU A 66 21.95 14.30 4.62
C GLU A 66 20.50 14.50 4.18
N ILE A 67 19.62 14.82 5.14
CA ILE A 67 18.18 14.94 4.84
C ILE A 67 17.87 16.13 3.90
N GLY A 68 18.74 17.14 3.88
CA GLY A 68 18.62 18.31 3.01
C GLY A 68 17.41 19.19 3.30
N SER A 69 16.95 19.90 2.28
CA SER A 69 15.85 20.85 2.38
C SER A 69 14.48 20.25 2.03
N ILE A 70 13.38 20.88 2.48
CA ILE A 70 12.02 20.49 2.08
C ILE A 70 11.80 20.89 0.62
N ARG A 71 11.35 19.94 -0.19
CA ARG A 71 10.92 20.19 -1.57
C ARG A 71 9.52 20.83 -1.55
N TRP A 72 9.44 22.16 -1.61
CA TRP A 72 8.18 22.89 -1.45
C TRP A 72 7.08 22.50 -2.45
N ASP A 73 7.44 22.22 -3.71
CA ASP A 73 6.48 21.74 -4.71
C ASP A 73 5.81 20.42 -4.25
N LEU A 74 6.60 19.49 -3.70
CA LEU A 74 6.11 18.23 -3.15
C LEU A 74 5.34 18.44 -1.84
N ALA A 75 5.78 19.36 -0.97
CA ALA A 75 5.05 19.69 0.25
C ALA A 75 3.66 20.27 -0.04
N LEU A 76 3.52 21.07 -1.10
CA LEU A 76 2.22 21.57 -1.56
C LEU A 76 1.36 20.46 -2.16
N CYS A 77 1.95 19.54 -2.94
CA CYS A 77 1.24 18.36 -3.45
C CYS A 77 0.79 17.44 -2.31
N LEU A 78 1.62 17.27 -1.28
CA LEU A 78 1.30 16.53 -0.07
C LEU A 78 0.14 17.18 0.71
N LEU A 79 0.17 18.51 0.86
CA LEU A 79 -0.93 19.26 1.47
C LEU A 79 -2.23 19.04 0.68
N LEU A 80 -2.16 19.13 -0.65
CA LEU A 80 -3.31 18.89 -1.51
C LEU A 80 -3.84 17.46 -1.37
N ALA A 81 -2.97 16.44 -1.33
CA ALA A 81 -3.38 15.06 -1.11
C ALA A 81 -4.13 14.87 0.22
N TRP A 82 -3.65 15.49 1.30
CA TRP A 82 -4.33 15.47 2.61
C TRP A 82 -5.67 16.20 2.58
N ILE A 83 -5.77 17.33 1.88
CA ILE A 83 -7.03 18.06 1.70
C ILE A 83 -8.05 17.20 0.94
N LEU A 84 -7.63 16.54 -0.14
CA LEU A 84 -8.48 15.61 -0.90
C LEU A 84 -8.96 14.46 -0.02
N CYS A 85 -8.06 13.82 0.73
CA CYS A 85 -8.42 12.74 1.67
C CYS A 85 -9.41 13.22 2.74
N TYR A 86 -9.18 14.38 3.34
CA TYR A 86 -10.05 14.96 4.35
C TYR A 86 -11.49 15.10 3.84
N PHE A 87 -11.67 15.74 2.68
CA PHE A 87 -13.00 15.96 2.12
C PHE A 87 -13.67 14.68 1.60
N CYS A 88 -12.90 13.65 1.21
CA CYS A 88 -13.47 12.34 0.87
C CYS A 88 -14.12 11.68 2.11
N VAL A 89 -13.48 11.78 3.28
CA VAL A 89 -13.87 11.08 4.53
C VAL A 89 -14.72 11.92 5.49
N TRP A 90 -14.83 13.24 5.29
CA TRP A 90 -15.41 14.16 6.28
C TRP A 90 -16.82 13.82 6.79
N ASN A 91 -17.67 13.15 6.00
CA ASN A 91 -19.00 12.66 6.44
C ASN A 91 -19.05 11.13 6.62
N GLY A 92 -17.88 10.51 6.81
CA GLY A 92 -17.67 9.08 6.97
C GLY A 92 -18.05 8.27 5.72
N VAL A 93 -18.38 7.00 5.93
CA VAL A 93 -18.80 6.05 4.88
C VAL A 93 -19.89 6.55 3.93
N LYS A 94 -20.71 7.54 4.32
CA LYS A 94 -21.73 8.15 3.43
C LYS A 94 -21.13 9.02 2.32
N SER A 95 -20.04 9.73 2.60
CA SER A 95 -19.30 10.51 1.60
C SER A 95 -18.38 9.61 0.81
N THR A 96 -17.58 8.83 1.54
CA THR A 96 -16.66 7.86 0.96
C THR A 96 -17.36 6.93 -0.02
N GLY A 97 -18.50 6.35 0.38
CA GLY A 97 -19.31 5.46 -0.44
C GLY A 97 -19.85 6.09 -1.73
N LYS A 98 -19.93 7.43 -1.84
CA LYS A 98 -20.31 8.12 -3.08
C LYS A 98 -19.10 8.36 -3.98
N VAL A 99 -17.98 8.78 -3.40
CA VAL A 99 -16.74 9.09 -4.14
C VAL A 99 -16.20 7.83 -4.83
N VAL A 100 -16.24 6.68 -4.14
CA VAL A 100 -15.77 5.39 -4.68
C VAL A 100 -16.46 4.92 -5.94
N TYR A 101 -17.70 5.34 -6.21
CA TYR A 101 -18.35 4.97 -7.47
C TYR A 101 -17.58 5.46 -8.69
N PHE A 102 -16.86 6.58 -8.57
CA PHE A 102 -16.00 7.08 -9.63
C PHE A 102 -14.55 6.67 -9.42
N THR A 103 -13.99 6.90 -8.23
CA THR A 103 -12.56 6.68 -7.98
C THR A 103 -12.17 5.20 -8.06
N ALA A 104 -13.05 4.27 -7.66
CA ALA A 104 -12.75 2.84 -7.76
C ALA A 104 -13.03 2.27 -9.16
N THR A 105 -13.92 2.88 -9.95
CA THR A 105 -14.29 2.34 -11.28
C THR A 105 -13.42 2.88 -12.41
N PHE A 106 -12.98 4.14 -12.31
CA PHE A 106 -12.12 4.76 -13.32
C PHE A 106 -10.81 3.98 -13.57
N PRO A 107 -10.10 3.47 -12.55
CA PRO A 107 -8.93 2.63 -12.76
C PRO A 107 -9.21 1.38 -13.58
N TYR A 108 -10.39 0.76 -13.47
CA TYR A 108 -10.75 -0.38 -14.32
C TYR A 108 -10.96 0.02 -15.78
N VAL A 109 -11.62 1.16 -16.03
CA VAL A 109 -11.75 1.71 -17.39
C VAL A 109 -10.37 1.96 -17.98
N MET A 110 -9.49 2.59 -17.22
CA MET A 110 -8.11 2.84 -17.64
C MET A 110 -7.31 1.56 -17.82
N LEU A 111 -7.48 0.57 -16.95
CA LEU A 111 -6.83 -0.72 -17.07
C LEU A 111 -7.19 -1.41 -18.39
N VAL A 112 -8.48 -1.38 -18.77
CA VAL A 112 -8.94 -1.92 -20.05
C VAL A 112 -8.34 -1.16 -21.22
N VAL A 113 -8.32 0.18 -21.17
CA VAL A 113 -7.72 1.03 -22.22
C VAL A 113 -6.22 0.74 -22.37
N LEU A 114 -5.49 0.66 -21.26
CA LEU A 114 -4.06 0.38 -21.24
C LEU A 114 -3.75 -1.06 -21.67
N LEU A 115 -4.60 -2.03 -21.32
CA LEU A 115 -4.47 -3.39 -21.77
C LEU A 115 -4.63 -3.49 -23.29
N VAL A 116 -5.70 -2.92 -23.84
CA VAL A 116 -5.93 -2.91 -25.29
C VAL A 116 -4.78 -2.19 -26.00
N ARG A 117 -4.39 -1.01 -25.50
CA ARG A 117 -3.27 -0.27 -26.08
C ARG A 117 -1.97 -1.07 -26.00
N GLY A 118 -1.62 -1.57 -24.83
CA GLY A 118 -0.40 -2.35 -24.57
C GLY A 118 -0.30 -3.57 -25.47
N LEU A 119 -1.38 -4.34 -25.60
CA LEU A 119 -1.41 -5.53 -26.46
C LEU A 119 -1.31 -5.21 -27.97
N THR A 120 -1.67 -4.00 -28.39
CA THR A 120 -1.51 -3.55 -29.79
C THR A 120 -0.13 -3.00 -30.12
N LEU A 121 0.73 -2.77 -29.11
CA LEU A 121 2.08 -2.24 -29.33
C LEU A 121 3.03 -3.33 -29.85
N PRO A 122 4.02 -2.97 -30.69
CA PRO A 122 5.04 -3.91 -31.11
C PRO A 122 5.89 -4.31 -29.89
N GLY A 123 6.23 -5.59 -29.72
CA GLY A 123 7.01 -6.03 -28.55
C GLY A 123 6.15 -6.53 -27.37
N ALA A 124 4.83 -6.39 -27.45
CA ALA A 124 3.92 -6.82 -26.38
C ALA A 124 4.04 -8.33 -26.09
N LYS A 125 4.23 -9.16 -27.13
CA LYS A 125 4.33 -10.61 -26.99
C LYS A 125 5.52 -11.02 -26.12
N GLU A 126 6.67 -10.39 -26.34
CA GLU A 126 7.90 -10.60 -25.59
C GLU A 126 7.70 -10.23 -24.12
N GLY A 127 6.98 -9.14 -23.86
CA GLY A 127 6.58 -8.74 -22.52
C GLY A 127 5.67 -9.74 -21.81
N ILE A 128 4.63 -10.23 -22.48
CA ILE A 128 3.74 -11.25 -21.91
C ILE A 128 4.46 -12.58 -21.70
N MET A 129 5.39 -12.93 -22.59
CA MET A 129 6.24 -14.11 -22.40
C MET A 129 7.09 -13.95 -21.14
N PHE A 130 7.74 -12.81 -20.93
CA PHE A 130 8.49 -12.57 -19.70
C PHE A 130 7.61 -12.62 -18.44
N TYR A 131 6.36 -12.14 -18.52
CA TYR A 131 5.44 -12.17 -17.39
C TYR A 131 5.00 -13.59 -16.98
N LEU A 132 4.70 -14.46 -17.96
CA LEU A 132 4.01 -15.72 -17.70
C LEU A 132 4.83 -16.98 -17.96
N TYR A 133 6.00 -16.87 -18.58
CA TYR A 133 6.79 -18.04 -18.91
C TYR A 133 7.24 -18.72 -17.61
N PRO A 134 6.83 -19.97 -17.35
CA PRO A 134 7.04 -20.59 -16.06
C PRO A 134 8.50 -21.04 -15.92
N ASP A 135 9.08 -20.77 -14.75
CA ASP A 135 10.33 -21.40 -14.30
C ASP A 135 10.04 -22.27 -13.06
N PRO A 136 9.81 -23.58 -13.24
CA PRO A 136 9.52 -24.49 -12.14
C PRO A 136 10.65 -24.60 -11.11
N SER A 137 11.89 -24.28 -11.49
CA SER A 137 13.03 -24.35 -10.57
C SER A 137 12.90 -23.34 -9.42
N ARG A 138 12.24 -22.20 -9.68
CA ARG A 138 11.95 -21.17 -8.68
C ARG A 138 10.98 -21.64 -7.59
N LEU A 139 10.18 -22.69 -7.82
CA LEU A 139 9.29 -23.23 -6.79
C LEU A 139 10.03 -23.94 -5.65
N ALA A 140 11.29 -24.33 -5.87
CA ALA A 140 12.17 -24.88 -4.84
C ALA A 140 12.79 -23.78 -3.95
N ASP A 141 12.70 -22.52 -4.35
CA ASP A 141 13.20 -21.37 -3.59
C ASP A 141 12.17 -20.95 -2.53
N PRO A 142 12.48 -21.06 -1.23
CA PRO A 142 11.56 -20.65 -0.16
C PRO A 142 11.20 -19.16 -0.20
N GLU A 143 12.05 -18.32 -0.77
CA GLU A 143 11.83 -16.87 -0.90
C GLU A 143 10.60 -16.58 -1.78
N VAL A 144 10.40 -17.35 -2.84
CA VAL A 144 9.23 -17.20 -3.75
C VAL A 144 7.90 -17.40 -3.01
N TRP A 145 7.86 -18.32 -2.04
CA TRP A 145 6.66 -18.55 -1.22
C TRP A 145 6.47 -17.46 -0.16
N MET A 146 7.57 -16.92 0.39
CA MET A 146 7.51 -15.79 1.30
C MET A 146 7.02 -14.52 0.61
N ASP A 147 7.48 -14.26 -0.61
CA ASP A 147 7.03 -13.14 -1.43
C ASP A 147 5.55 -13.28 -1.79
N ALA A 148 5.12 -14.48 -2.24
CA ALA A 148 3.72 -14.75 -2.56
C ALA A 148 2.79 -14.57 -1.35
N GLY A 149 3.20 -15.07 -0.17
CA GLY A 149 2.47 -14.89 1.07
C GLY A 149 2.36 -13.42 1.46
N SER A 150 3.50 -12.72 1.53
CA SER A 150 3.56 -11.31 1.89
C SER A 150 2.71 -10.47 0.93
N GLN A 151 2.84 -10.69 -0.38
CA GLN A 151 2.08 -9.98 -1.41
C GLN A 151 0.57 -10.07 -1.18
N ILE A 152 0.05 -11.24 -0.83
CA ILE A 152 -1.40 -11.41 -0.56
C ILE A 152 -1.82 -10.72 0.73
N PHE A 153 -1.03 -10.79 1.80
CA PHE A 153 -1.35 -10.08 3.05
C PHE A 153 -1.41 -8.57 2.85
N TYR A 154 -0.42 -8.01 2.12
CA TYR A 154 -0.39 -6.60 1.76
C TYR A 154 -1.51 -6.20 0.84
N SER A 155 -1.75 -6.97 -0.22
CA SER A 155 -2.74 -6.63 -1.25
C SER A 155 -4.16 -6.53 -0.69
N TYR A 156 -4.50 -7.34 0.32
CA TYR A 156 -5.82 -7.27 0.99
C TYR A 156 -5.87 -6.30 2.18
N GLY A 157 -4.74 -5.75 2.62
CA GLY A 157 -4.67 -4.91 3.81
C GLY A 157 -5.14 -5.62 5.09
N VAL A 158 -4.89 -6.92 5.21
CA VAL A 158 -5.36 -7.72 6.35
C VAL A 158 -4.58 -7.33 7.61
N CYS A 159 -5.20 -7.49 8.79
CA CYS A 159 -4.60 -7.23 10.10
C CYS A 159 -4.32 -5.76 10.43
N THR A 160 -4.73 -4.83 9.56
CA THR A 160 -4.57 -3.38 9.76
C THR A 160 -5.73 -2.71 10.49
N GLY A 161 -6.81 -3.45 10.77
CA GLY A 161 -8.05 -2.93 11.37
C GLY A 161 -9.03 -2.31 10.36
N VAL A 162 -8.59 -2.08 9.11
CA VAL A 162 -9.42 -1.53 8.03
C VAL A 162 -10.66 -2.38 7.75
N LEU A 163 -10.48 -3.67 7.47
CA LEU A 163 -11.60 -4.57 7.14
C LEU A 163 -12.56 -4.75 8.32
N THR A 164 -12.05 -4.75 9.55
CA THR A 164 -12.87 -4.78 10.77
C THR A 164 -13.73 -3.51 10.88
N SER A 165 -13.14 -2.34 10.63
CA SER A 165 -13.86 -1.07 10.67
C SER A 165 -14.88 -0.95 9.54
N LEU A 166 -14.56 -1.38 8.31
CA LEU A 166 -15.52 -1.37 7.22
C LEU A 166 -16.66 -2.37 7.46
N GLY A 167 -16.33 -3.54 7.99
CA GLY A 167 -17.30 -4.57 8.35
C GLY A 167 -18.28 -4.14 9.44
N SER A 168 -17.89 -3.24 10.35
CA SER A 168 -18.79 -2.75 11.41
C SER A 168 -19.93 -1.87 10.89
N TYR A 169 -19.81 -1.34 9.67
CA TYR A 169 -20.86 -0.58 9.00
C TYR A 169 -21.87 -1.46 8.23
N ASN A 170 -21.58 -2.76 8.09
CA ASN A 170 -22.49 -3.67 7.39
C ASN A 170 -23.72 -4.01 8.24
N LYS A 171 -24.80 -4.40 7.56
CA LYS A 171 -25.95 -5.02 8.25
C LYS A 171 -25.50 -6.33 8.88
N TYR A 172 -26.04 -6.62 10.06
CA TYR A 172 -25.71 -7.83 10.82
C TYR A 172 -25.89 -9.12 10.00
N ASN A 173 -26.97 -9.19 9.22
CA ASN A 173 -27.31 -10.34 8.37
C ASN A 173 -26.76 -10.26 6.94
N ASN A 174 -25.79 -9.38 6.68
CA ASN A 174 -25.12 -9.33 5.39
C ASN A 174 -24.29 -10.61 5.19
N ASN A 175 -24.33 -11.18 3.98
CA ASN A 175 -23.57 -12.38 3.66
C ASN A 175 -22.08 -12.03 3.41
N CYS A 176 -21.36 -11.76 4.49
CA CYS A 176 -19.95 -11.38 4.45
C CYS A 176 -19.05 -12.50 3.88
N TYR A 177 -19.44 -13.77 4.04
CA TYR A 177 -18.68 -14.89 3.48
C TYR A 177 -18.67 -14.86 1.95
N ARG A 178 -19.83 -14.61 1.33
CA ARG A 178 -19.95 -14.43 -0.11
C ARG A 178 -19.15 -13.21 -0.58
N ASP A 179 -19.27 -12.09 0.13
CA ASP A 179 -18.56 -10.85 -0.22
C ASP A 179 -17.05 -11.06 -0.18
N CYS A 180 -16.52 -11.74 0.85
CA CYS A 180 -15.10 -12.06 0.94
C CYS A 180 -14.61 -12.87 -0.27
N ILE A 181 -15.36 -13.86 -0.75
CA ILE A 181 -14.97 -14.64 -1.94
C ILE A 181 -14.88 -13.73 -3.17
N PHE A 182 -15.88 -12.88 -3.41
CA PHE A 182 -15.86 -11.96 -4.56
C PHE A 182 -14.74 -10.93 -4.45
N LEU A 183 -14.50 -10.38 -3.27
CA LEU A 183 -13.40 -9.44 -3.03
C LEU A 183 -12.04 -10.08 -3.28
N CYS A 184 -11.85 -11.33 -2.83
CA CYS A 184 -10.62 -12.08 -3.10
C CYS A 184 -10.42 -12.32 -4.61
N LEU A 185 -11.46 -12.81 -5.30
CA LEU A 185 -11.37 -13.05 -6.74
C LEU A 185 -11.12 -11.76 -7.51
N LEU A 186 -11.84 -10.68 -7.19
CA LEU A 186 -11.70 -9.40 -7.87
C LEU A 186 -10.30 -8.82 -7.70
N ASN A 187 -9.77 -8.77 -6.48
CA ASN A 187 -8.44 -8.22 -6.20
C ASN A 187 -7.33 -8.98 -6.95
N SER A 188 -7.34 -10.32 -6.87
CA SER A 188 -6.34 -11.14 -7.56
C SER A 188 -6.49 -11.10 -9.08
N PHE A 189 -7.73 -11.07 -9.58
CA PHE A 189 -7.98 -10.94 -11.02
C PHE A 189 -7.52 -9.58 -11.55
N THR A 190 -7.80 -8.49 -10.84
CA THR A 190 -7.31 -7.14 -11.19
C THR A 190 -5.80 -7.11 -11.26
N SER A 191 -5.11 -7.68 -10.26
CA SER A 191 -3.65 -7.78 -10.24
C SER A 191 -3.10 -8.58 -11.43
N PHE A 192 -3.74 -9.70 -11.77
CA PHE A 192 -3.37 -10.52 -12.92
C PHE A 192 -3.52 -9.75 -14.25
N VAL A 193 -4.67 -9.09 -14.46
CA VAL A 193 -4.94 -8.28 -15.66
C VAL A 193 -4.00 -7.07 -15.75
N ALA A 194 -3.70 -6.43 -14.62
CA ALA A 194 -2.70 -5.36 -14.54
C ALA A 194 -1.31 -5.83 -14.93
N GLY A 195 -0.93 -7.06 -14.60
CA GLY A 195 0.29 -7.70 -15.10
C GLY A 195 0.36 -7.66 -16.63
N PHE A 196 -0.69 -8.05 -17.35
CA PHE A 196 -0.70 -7.95 -18.81
C PHE A 196 -0.56 -6.51 -19.31
N ALA A 197 -1.29 -5.57 -18.71
CA ALA A 197 -1.23 -4.16 -19.12
C ALA A 197 0.18 -3.57 -18.94
N ILE A 198 0.84 -3.85 -17.80
CA ILE A 198 2.19 -3.37 -17.52
C ILE A 198 3.23 -4.07 -18.40
N PHE A 199 3.25 -5.40 -18.41
CA PHE A 199 4.29 -6.14 -19.12
C PHE A 199 4.19 -6.02 -20.65
N SER A 200 3.00 -5.83 -21.21
CA SER A 200 2.87 -5.52 -22.65
C SER A 200 3.51 -4.18 -23.03
N VAL A 201 3.36 -3.16 -22.18
CA VAL A 201 4.01 -1.85 -22.37
C VAL A 201 5.52 -1.93 -22.12
N LEU A 202 5.97 -2.69 -21.13
CA LEU A 202 7.41 -2.93 -20.90
C LEU A 202 8.07 -3.68 -22.07
N GLY A 203 7.39 -4.66 -22.66
CA GLY A 203 7.86 -5.36 -23.85
C GLY A 203 8.03 -4.43 -25.06
N PHE A 204 7.09 -3.49 -25.24
CA PHE A 204 7.23 -2.42 -26.23
C PHE A 204 8.45 -1.53 -25.96
N MET A 205 8.61 -1.08 -24.71
CA MET A 205 9.76 -0.26 -24.32
C MET A 205 11.09 -0.97 -24.56
N ALA A 206 11.20 -2.25 -24.18
CA ALA A 206 12.38 -3.07 -24.41
C ALA A 206 12.71 -3.19 -25.90
N LYS A 207 11.69 -3.40 -26.74
CA LYS A 207 11.84 -3.50 -28.20
C LYS A 207 12.29 -2.19 -28.83
N GLU A 208 11.67 -1.07 -28.49
CA GLU A 208 12.03 0.25 -29.02
C GLU A 208 13.45 0.67 -28.60
N GLN A 209 13.91 0.22 -27.44
CA GLN A 209 15.24 0.54 -26.92
C GLN A 209 16.32 -0.49 -27.30
N GLY A 210 15.93 -1.64 -27.84
CA GLY A 210 16.85 -2.73 -28.16
C GLY A 210 17.56 -3.32 -26.93
N VAL A 211 16.90 -3.34 -25.76
CA VAL A 211 17.44 -3.87 -24.50
C VAL A 211 16.63 -5.06 -24.00
N ASP A 212 17.21 -5.86 -23.12
CA ASP A 212 16.48 -6.94 -22.45
C ASP A 212 15.39 -6.37 -21.53
N ILE A 213 14.24 -7.04 -21.47
CA ILE A 213 13.11 -6.59 -20.67
C ILE A 213 13.43 -6.57 -19.16
N SER A 214 14.33 -7.42 -18.69
CA SER A 214 14.75 -7.44 -17.28
C SER A 214 15.45 -6.14 -16.85
N LEU A 215 16.01 -5.38 -17.81
CA LEU A 215 16.69 -4.11 -17.56
C LEU A 215 15.73 -2.91 -17.52
N VAL A 216 14.48 -3.08 -17.96
CA VAL A 216 13.45 -2.03 -17.94
C VAL A 216 12.36 -2.29 -16.91
N ALA A 217 12.29 -3.52 -16.38
CA ALA A 217 11.38 -3.92 -15.32
C ALA A 217 11.91 -3.42 -13.96
N GLU A 218 11.66 -2.14 -13.67
CA GLU A 218 11.91 -1.56 -12.35
C GLU A 218 10.90 -2.06 -11.32
N SER A 219 11.28 -2.04 -10.04
CA SER A 219 10.39 -2.39 -8.91
C SER A 219 10.02 -1.18 -8.06
N GLY A 220 8.99 -1.33 -7.24
CA GLY A 220 8.52 -0.26 -6.34
C GLY A 220 8.10 1.02 -7.08
N PRO A 221 8.37 2.21 -6.52
CA PRO A 221 8.03 3.48 -7.15
C PRO A 221 8.67 3.69 -8.54
N GLY A 222 9.83 3.07 -8.80
CA GLY A 222 10.53 3.18 -10.09
C GLY A 222 9.70 2.68 -11.27
N LEU A 223 8.87 1.65 -11.08
CA LEU A 223 7.98 1.15 -12.12
C LEU A 223 7.00 2.24 -12.61
N ALA A 224 6.37 2.92 -11.66
CA ALA A 224 5.34 3.92 -11.95
C ALA A 224 5.91 5.29 -12.34
N PHE A 225 7.05 5.69 -11.78
CA PHE A 225 7.61 7.03 -11.97
C PHE A 225 8.84 7.08 -12.88
N ILE A 226 9.38 5.94 -13.32
CA ILE A 226 10.50 5.87 -14.27
C ILE A 226 10.12 5.03 -15.49
N ALA A 227 9.82 3.74 -15.32
CA ALA A 227 9.61 2.84 -16.45
C ALA A 227 8.36 3.23 -17.26
N TYR A 228 7.23 3.49 -16.60
CA TYR A 228 5.99 3.84 -17.29
C TYR A 228 6.03 5.20 -17.99
N PRO A 229 6.49 6.31 -17.35
CA PRO A 229 6.60 7.60 -18.03
C PRO A 229 7.55 7.55 -19.24
N ARG A 230 8.59 6.70 -19.16
CA ARG A 230 9.50 6.42 -20.27
C ARG A 230 8.80 5.69 -21.43
N ALA A 231 7.96 4.70 -21.14
CA ALA A 231 7.19 4.02 -22.18
C ALA A 231 6.13 4.94 -22.81
N VAL A 232 5.45 5.77 -21.99
CA VAL A 232 4.47 6.76 -22.46
C VAL A 232 5.10 7.79 -23.39
N ALA A 233 6.32 8.24 -23.10
CA ALA A 233 7.06 9.17 -23.94
C ALA A 233 7.29 8.67 -25.38
N LEU A 234 7.28 7.35 -25.59
CA LEU A 234 7.45 6.72 -26.90
C LEU A 234 6.12 6.56 -27.67
N MET A 235 4.98 6.86 -27.04
CA MET A 235 3.66 6.72 -27.64
C MET A 235 3.20 8.02 -28.31
N PRO A 236 2.35 7.95 -29.36
CA PRO A 236 1.71 9.14 -29.91
C PRO A 236 0.78 9.79 -28.88
N PHE A 237 0.76 11.13 -28.87
CA PHE A 237 0.03 11.95 -27.90
C PHE A 237 0.39 11.64 -26.44
N PRO A 238 1.68 11.69 -26.05
CA PRO A 238 2.16 11.17 -24.78
C PRO A 238 1.55 11.88 -23.56
N GLN A 239 1.18 13.16 -23.68
CA GLN A 239 0.52 13.94 -22.63
C GLN A 239 -0.82 13.31 -22.21
N LEU A 240 -1.61 12.83 -23.17
CA LEU A 240 -2.91 12.22 -22.90
C LEU A 240 -2.77 10.95 -22.06
N TRP A 241 -1.82 10.09 -22.45
CA TRP A 241 -1.52 8.85 -21.74
C TRP A 241 -0.97 9.12 -20.34
N ALA A 242 -0.08 10.11 -20.20
CA ALA A 242 0.48 10.52 -18.91
C ALA A 242 -0.60 11.02 -17.95
N VAL A 243 -1.47 11.94 -18.39
CA VAL A 243 -2.57 12.47 -17.58
C VAL A 243 -3.47 11.33 -17.09
N PHE A 244 -3.93 10.46 -18.00
CA PHE A 244 -4.82 9.38 -17.58
C PHE A 244 -4.14 8.35 -16.66
N PHE A 245 -2.87 8.04 -16.89
CA PHE A 245 -2.11 7.14 -16.03
C PHE A 245 -1.94 7.71 -14.61
N PHE A 246 -1.55 8.98 -14.48
CA PHE A 246 -1.39 9.58 -13.15
C PHE A 246 -2.73 9.86 -12.47
N VAL A 247 -3.82 10.14 -13.20
CA VAL A 247 -5.17 10.18 -12.61
C VAL A 247 -5.59 8.79 -12.11
N MET A 248 -5.27 7.72 -12.84
CA MET A 248 -5.52 6.35 -12.39
C MET A 248 -4.75 6.03 -11.11
N ILE A 249 -3.44 6.32 -11.05
CA ILE A 249 -2.64 6.12 -9.82
C ILE A 249 -3.19 6.97 -8.66
N LEU A 250 -3.59 8.21 -8.94
CA LEU A 250 -4.15 9.11 -7.92
C LEU A 250 -5.41 8.49 -7.30
N PHE A 251 -6.32 7.93 -8.10
CA PHE A 251 -7.52 7.28 -7.57
C PHE A 251 -7.23 5.96 -6.86
N LEU A 252 -6.36 5.11 -7.40
CA LEU A 252 -5.94 3.87 -6.71
C LEU A 252 -5.34 4.16 -5.33
N GLY A 253 -4.52 5.20 -5.22
CA GLY A 253 -3.92 5.60 -3.96
C GLY A 253 -4.90 6.32 -3.02
N LEU A 254 -5.76 7.21 -3.54
CA LEU A 254 -6.77 7.90 -2.73
C LEU A 254 -7.75 6.90 -2.10
N ASP A 255 -8.19 5.91 -2.87
CA ASP A 255 -9.09 4.85 -2.41
C ASP A 255 -8.51 4.06 -1.25
N SER A 256 -7.22 3.76 -1.32
CA SER A 256 -6.53 3.07 -0.24
C SER A 256 -6.38 3.99 0.98
N GLU A 257 -5.85 5.20 0.80
CA GLU A 257 -5.53 6.11 1.91
C GLU A 257 -6.77 6.50 2.72
N PHE A 258 -7.89 6.85 2.08
CA PHE A 258 -9.05 7.32 2.81
C PHE A 258 -9.69 6.21 3.67
N VAL A 259 -9.55 4.94 3.29
CA VAL A 259 -10.08 3.82 4.08
C VAL A 259 -9.29 3.65 5.38
N TYR A 260 -7.96 3.78 5.32
CA TYR A 260 -7.12 3.79 6.52
C TYR A 260 -7.49 4.97 7.44
N GLN A 261 -7.72 6.16 6.89
CA GLN A 261 -8.15 7.31 7.67
C GLN A 261 -9.53 7.09 8.32
N GLU A 262 -10.50 6.55 7.58
CA GLU A 262 -11.82 6.20 8.12
C GLU A 262 -11.70 5.16 9.24
N ALA A 263 -10.86 4.14 9.08
CA ALA A 263 -10.66 3.10 10.09
C ALA A 263 -10.06 3.65 11.39
N MET A 264 -9.06 4.55 11.28
CA MET A 264 -8.47 5.22 12.45
C MET A 264 -9.48 6.10 13.17
N VAL A 265 -10.22 6.94 12.42
CA VAL A 265 -11.26 7.82 12.99
C VAL A 265 -12.36 7.00 13.66
N THR A 266 -12.80 5.92 13.02
CA THR A 266 -13.83 5.01 13.56
C THR A 266 -13.36 4.38 14.86
N THR A 267 -12.16 3.79 14.88
CA THR A 267 -11.59 3.13 16.06
C THR A 267 -11.49 4.08 17.26
N ILE A 268 -10.96 5.29 17.06
CA ILE A 268 -10.85 6.28 18.14
C ILE A 268 -12.24 6.77 18.59
N SER A 269 -13.16 6.94 17.64
CA SER A 269 -14.53 7.38 17.95
C SER A 269 -15.29 6.34 18.77
N ASP A 270 -15.08 5.05 18.48
CA ASP A 270 -15.71 3.93 19.19
C ASP A 270 -15.11 3.71 20.59
N LEU A 271 -13.82 4.04 20.80
CA LEU A 271 -13.18 4.00 22.12
C LEU A 271 -13.67 5.13 23.03
N TYR A 272 -13.96 6.33 22.48
CA TYR A 272 -14.39 7.50 23.24
C TYR A 272 -15.72 8.08 22.71
N PRO A 273 -16.83 7.32 22.77
CA PRO A 273 -18.08 7.69 22.13
C PRO A 273 -18.71 8.93 22.75
N SER A 274 -18.52 9.18 24.05
CA SER A 274 -19.01 10.39 24.73
C SER A 274 -18.42 11.69 24.16
N VAL A 275 -17.23 11.62 23.56
CA VAL A 275 -16.53 12.77 22.99
C VAL A 275 -16.81 12.86 21.49
N PHE A 276 -16.61 11.78 20.73
CA PHE A 276 -16.54 11.82 19.27
C PHE A 276 -17.81 11.38 18.53
N ARG A 277 -18.87 10.96 19.22
CA ARG A 277 -20.18 10.70 18.58
C ARG A 277 -20.81 11.96 17.96
N ASN A 278 -20.39 13.15 18.41
CA ASN A 278 -20.75 14.42 17.77
C ASN A 278 -20.03 14.57 16.41
N ALA A 279 -20.79 14.76 15.34
CA ALA A 279 -20.28 14.89 13.97
C ALA A 279 -19.21 15.99 13.80
N CYS A 280 -19.32 17.11 14.50
CA CYS A 280 -18.33 18.18 14.46
C CYS A 280 -17.00 17.74 15.08
N ARG A 281 -17.04 17.07 16.24
CA ARG A 281 -15.84 16.57 16.93
C ARG A 281 -15.17 15.45 16.15
N ARG A 282 -15.94 14.57 15.50
CA ARG A 282 -15.41 13.56 14.57
C ARG A 282 -14.66 14.19 13.40
N LYS A 283 -15.22 15.26 12.81
CA LYS A 283 -14.55 16.04 11.74
C LYS A 283 -13.28 16.72 12.22
N LEU A 284 -13.27 17.23 13.46
CA LEU A 284 -12.07 17.82 14.06
C LEU A 284 -11.01 16.76 14.36
N LEU A 285 -11.40 15.57 14.81
CA LEU A 285 -10.51 14.42 14.98
C LEU A 285 -9.85 14.03 13.65
N LEU A 286 -10.64 13.90 12.58
CA LEU A 286 -10.12 13.63 11.24
C LEU A 286 -9.13 14.73 10.81
N LEU A 287 -9.47 16.01 11.01
CA LEU A 287 -8.59 17.12 10.70
C LEU A 287 -7.26 17.04 11.47
N ALA A 288 -7.31 16.72 12.76
CA ALA A 288 -6.14 16.56 13.61
C ALA A 288 -5.25 15.41 13.13
N ILE A 289 -5.85 14.27 12.75
CA ILE A 289 -5.12 13.13 12.17
C ILE A 289 -4.46 13.54 10.84
N CYS A 290 -5.20 14.14 9.91
CA CYS A 290 -4.63 14.62 8.64
C CYS A 290 -3.52 15.65 8.84
N ALA A 291 -3.70 16.62 9.75
CA ALA A 291 -2.70 17.64 10.05
C ALA A 291 -1.45 17.02 10.67
N SER A 292 -1.58 16.07 11.60
CA SER A 292 -0.45 15.35 12.18
C SER A 292 0.28 14.51 11.12
N GLY A 293 -0.46 13.85 10.24
CA GLY A 293 0.08 13.08 9.12
C GLY A 293 0.82 13.94 8.10
N PHE A 294 0.33 15.15 7.82
CA PHE A 294 1.02 16.15 7.00
C PHE A 294 2.35 16.56 7.63
N LEU A 295 2.34 16.93 8.92
CA LEU A 295 3.55 17.38 9.62
C LEU A 295 4.63 16.30 9.67
N VAL A 296 4.27 15.04 9.96
CA VAL A 296 5.22 13.92 9.90
C VAL A 296 5.65 13.64 8.46
N GLY A 297 4.74 13.76 7.50
CA GLY A 297 5.01 13.58 6.08
C GLY A 297 6.01 14.59 5.49
N LEU A 298 6.16 15.77 6.10
CA LEU A 298 7.15 16.78 5.68
C LEU A 298 8.58 16.22 5.66
N VAL A 299 8.91 15.29 6.57
CA VAL A 299 10.23 14.63 6.62
C VAL A 299 10.47 13.78 5.36
N MET A 300 9.42 13.17 4.79
CA MET A 300 9.50 12.30 3.61
C MET A 300 9.42 13.07 2.27
N VAL A 301 9.18 14.38 2.28
CA VAL A 301 9.27 15.27 1.10
C VAL A 301 10.50 16.18 1.14
N THR A 302 11.49 15.81 1.95
CA THR A 302 12.84 16.40 1.88
C THR A 302 13.67 15.74 0.77
N GLU A 303 14.85 16.30 0.49
CA GLU A 303 15.82 15.75 -0.45
C GLU A 303 16.29 14.32 -0.06
N GLY A 304 16.42 14.04 1.24
CA GLY A 304 16.67 12.69 1.78
C GLY A 304 15.39 11.90 2.08
N GLY A 305 14.22 12.42 1.70
CA GLY A 305 12.91 11.88 2.10
C GLY A 305 12.62 10.48 1.58
N LEU A 306 13.18 10.11 0.42
CA LEU A 306 13.02 8.75 -0.15
C LEU A 306 13.63 7.67 0.75
N TYR A 307 14.78 7.94 1.40
CA TYR A 307 15.40 6.98 2.32
C TYR A 307 14.52 6.74 3.55
N VAL A 308 13.90 7.80 4.07
CA VAL A 308 12.96 7.73 5.20
C VAL A 308 11.69 6.99 4.78
N PHE A 309 11.15 7.32 3.60
CA PHE A 309 10.00 6.64 3.01
C PHE A 309 10.20 5.12 2.96
N GLN A 310 11.37 4.66 2.53
CA GLN A 310 11.69 3.24 2.44
C GLN A 310 11.87 2.55 3.79
N LEU A 311 12.41 3.25 4.80
CA LEU A 311 12.43 2.71 6.17
C LEU A 311 11.01 2.47 6.69
N PHE A 312 10.09 3.41 6.43
CA PHE A 312 8.68 3.21 6.78
C PHE A 312 8.05 2.05 6.00
N ASP A 313 8.23 2.02 4.69
CA ASP A 313 7.67 0.99 3.82
C ASP A 313 8.15 -0.41 4.22
N TYR A 314 9.45 -0.56 4.50
CA TYR A 314 10.04 -1.86 4.84
C TYR A 314 9.85 -2.29 6.30
N TYR A 315 10.01 -1.40 7.28
CA TYR A 315 10.00 -1.79 8.70
C TYR A 315 8.67 -1.50 9.40
N ALA A 316 7.99 -0.40 9.08
CA ALA A 316 6.80 0.00 9.83
C ALA A 316 5.57 -0.81 9.40
N CYS A 317 5.37 -0.91 8.09
CA CYS A 317 4.19 -1.56 7.54
C CYS A 317 4.51 -2.88 6.85
N SER A 318 5.77 -3.13 6.48
CA SER A 318 6.45 -4.28 5.83
C SER A 318 6.56 -5.66 6.53
N GLY A 319 6.66 -6.74 5.73
CA GLY A 319 6.97 -8.13 6.11
C GLY A 319 6.53 -8.62 7.49
N MET A 320 7.49 -8.63 8.42
CA MET A 320 7.39 -9.33 9.70
C MET A 320 6.31 -8.79 10.64
N THR A 321 6.08 -7.48 10.63
CA THR A 321 5.12 -6.82 11.54
C THR A 321 3.69 -7.29 11.26
N LEU A 322 3.24 -7.26 9.99
CA LEU A 322 1.90 -7.71 9.62
C LEU A 322 1.72 -9.21 9.83
N LEU A 323 2.72 -10.02 9.50
CA LEU A 323 2.64 -11.47 9.69
C LEU A 323 2.56 -11.86 11.18
N LEU A 324 3.27 -11.13 12.05
CA LEU A 324 3.12 -11.29 13.50
C LEU A 324 1.70 -10.95 13.95
N PHE A 325 1.15 -9.81 13.49
CA PHE A 325 -0.24 -9.45 13.81
C PHE A 325 -1.25 -10.47 13.27
N ALA A 326 -1.04 -11.01 12.07
CA ALA A 326 -1.87 -12.07 11.51
C ALA A 326 -1.90 -13.30 12.41
N CYS A 327 -0.74 -13.71 12.92
CA CYS A 327 -0.65 -14.83 13.85
C CYS A 327 -1.28 -14.54 15.19
N LEU A 328 -0.99 -13.38 15.79
CA LEU A 328 -1.60 -13.00 17.06
C LEU A 328 -3.12 -12.90 16.95
N GLN A 329 -3.66 -12.27 15.90
CA GLN A 329 -5.11 -12.19 15.67
C GLN A 329 -5.73 -13.56 15.44
N SER A 330 -5.11 -14.41 14.61
CA SER A 330 -5.57 -15.77 14.35
C SER A 330 -5.55 -16.64 15.62
N VAL A 331 -4.50 -16.56 16.44
CA VAL A 331 -4.43 -17.25 17.74
C VAL A 331 -5.50 -16.73 18.70
N CYS A 332 -5.68 -15.42 18.80
CA CYS A 332 -6.70 -14.80 19.63
C CYS A 332 -8.12 -15.26 19.23
N VAL A 333 -8.46 -15.25 17.95
CA VAL A 333 -9.80 -15.65 17.48
C VAL A 333 -10.02 -17.16 17.60
N SER A 334 -9.03 -17.97 17.21
CA SER A 334 -9.23 -19.41 17.04
C SER A 334 -8.97 -20.23 18.30
N TRP A 335 -8.03 -19.80 19.15
CA TRP A 335 -7.60 -20.54 20.32
C TRP A 335 -8.04 -19.89 21.63
N VAL A 336 -7.96 -18.55 21.74
CA VAL A 336 -8.36 -17.84 22.97
C VAL A 336 -9.88 -17.64 23.01
N TYR A 337 -10.48 -17.07 21.95
CA TYR A 337 -11.92 -16.87 21.87
C TYR A 337 -12.69 -18.18 21.56
N GLY A 338 -12.07 -19.04 20.75
CA GLY A 338 -12.54 -20.38 20.42
C GLY A 338 -13.09 -20.47 18.99
N SER A 339 -12.49 -21.36 18.19
CA SER A 339 -12.83 -21.55 16.77
C SER A 339 -14.29 -21.96 16.54
N ASP A 340 -14.86 -22.76 17.45
CA ASP A 340 -16.27 -23.19 17.37
C ASP A 340 -17.22 -22.03 17.58
N ARG A 341 -16.95 -21.21 18.62
CA ARG A 341 -17.75 -20.01 18.90
C ARG A 341 -17.69 -19.02 17.74
N HIS A 342 -16.51 -18.78 17.17
CA HIS A 342 -16.40 -17.91 16.01
C HIS A 342 -17.20 -18.44 14.80
N TYR A 343 -17.14 -19.76 14.56
CA TYR A 343 -17.87 -20.41 13.48
C TYR A 343 -19.40 -20.38 13.67
N ASP A 344 -19.86 -20.49 14.92
CA ASP A 344 -21.27 -20.35 15.30
C ASP A 344 -21.73 -18.89 15.13
N ASN A 345 -20.92 -17.91 15.51
CA ASN A 345 -21.23 -16.49 15.29
C ASN A 345 -21.40 -16.18 13.80
N ILE A 346 -20.54 -16.73 12.94
CA ILE A 346 -20.70 -16.52 11.49
C ILE A 346 -22.02 -17.12 11.01
N LYS A 347 -22.41 -18.31 11.50
CA LYS A 347 -23.71 -18.90 11.18
C LYS A 347 -24.88 -18.07 11.68
N ASP A 348 -24.77 -17.48 12.87
CA ASP A 348 -25.79 -16.57 13.40
C ASP A 348 -25.97 -15.33 12.50
N MET A 349 -24.88 -14.81 11.95
CA MET A 349 -24.90 -13.69 11.00
C MET A 349 -25.47 -14.07 9.64
N ILE A 350 -24.97 -15.12 8.98
CA ILE A 350 -25.29 -15.42 7.56
C ILE A 350 -26.34 -16.51 7.36
N GLY A 351 -26.78 -17.18 8.44
CA GLY A 351 -27.77 -18.25 8.44
C GLY A 351 -27.23 -19.65 8.12
N TYR A 352 -25.95 -19.80 7.80
CA TYR A 352 -25.31 -21.09 7.49
C TYR A 352 -23.84 -21.13 7.91
N HIS A 353 -23.30 -22.33 8.10
CA HIS A 353 -21.88 -22.50 8.36
C HIS A 353 -21.05 -22.35 7.07
N PRO A 354 -19.98 -21.52 7.06
CA PRO A 354 -19.01 -21.51 5.97
C PRO A 354 -18.39 -22.88 5.70
N TRP A 355 -17.65 -23.03 4.60
CA TRP A 355 -16.96 -24.30 4.33
C TRP A 355 -15.98 -24.66 5.48
N PRO A 356 -16.03 -25.89 6.06
CA PRO A 356 -15.23 -26.23 7.24
C PRO A 356 -13.72 -26.07 7.07
N PHE A 357 -13.21 -26.12 5.83
CA PHE A 357 -11.82 -25.82 5.53
C PHE A 357 -11.37 -24.47 6.10
N MET A 358 -12.23 -23.45 6.03
CA MET A 358 -11.95 -22.11 6.59
C MET A 358 -11.65 -22.18 8.10
N LYS A 359 -12.36 -23.06 8.81
CA LYS A 359 -12.13 -23.30 10.23
C LYS A 359 -10.74 -23.84 10.53
N TYR A 360 -10.25 -24.74 9.69
CA TYR A 360 -8.90 -25.26 9.81
C TYR A 360 -7.85 -24.22 9.35
N CYS A 361 -8.18 -23.39 8.36
CA CYS A 361 -7.31 -22.29 7.92
C CYS A 361 -6.99 -21.33 9.08
N TRP A 362 -8.01 -20.74 9.71
CA TRP A 362 -7.78 -19.76 10.78
C TRP A 362 -7.27 -20.38 12.07
N LYS A 363 -7.41 -21.71 12.27
CA LYS A 363 -6.95 -22.39 13.48
C LYS A 363 -5.50 -22.88 13.37
N TYR A 364 -5.09 -23.36 12.19
CA TYR A 364 -3.80 -24.04 12.02
C TYR A 364 -2.96 -23.44 10.90
N LEU A 365 -3.53 -23.19 9.71
CA LEU A 365 -2.72 -22.75 8.56
C LEU A 365 -2.21 -21.31 8.75
N THR A 366 -3.08 -20.36 9.12
CA THR A 366 -2.71 -18.95 9.31
C THR A 366 -1.66 -18.74 10.40
N PRO A 367 -1.71 -19.41 11.58
CA PRO A 367 -0.63 -19.32 12.56
C PRO A 367 0.71 -19.92 12.06
N CYS A 368 0.66 -20.95 11.22
CA CYS A 368 1.86 -21.61 10.71
C CYS A 368 2.60 -20.79 9.64
N THR A 369 1.92 -19.89 8.91
CA THR A 369 2.56 -19.09 7.85
C THR A 369 3.67 -18.17 8.38
N PHE A 370 3.57 -17.67 9.61
CA PHE A 370 4.60 -16.82 10.23
C PHE A 370 5.86 -17.57 10.67
N VAL A 371 5.72 -18.85 11.04
CA VAL A 371 6.88 -19.67 11.43
C VAL A 371 7.84 -19.83 10.24
N PHE A 372 7.31 -19.89 9.00
CA PHE A 372 8.13 -19.92 7.79
C PHE A 372 8.86 -18.59 7.52
N SER A 373 8.23 -17.46 7.80
CA SER A 373 8.78 -16.12 7.49
C SER A 373 9.88 -15.66 8.45
N LEU A 374 9.87 -16.09 9.72
CA LEU A 374 10.92 -15.77 10.69
C LEU A 374 12.28 -16.42 10.38
N VAL A 375 12.30 -17.48 9.56
CA VAL A 375 13.51 -18.28 9.31
C VAL A 375 14.48 -17.60 8.33
N LYS A 376 14.04 -16.56 7.61
CA LYS A 376 14.85 -15.84 6.61
C LYS A 376 14.68 -14.32 6.75
N TYR A 377 15.33 -13.73 7.76
CA TYR A 377 15.46 -12.27 7.84
C TYR A 377 16.61 -11.79 6.94
N THR A 378 16.31 -10.87 6.02
CA THR A 378 17.32 -10.12 5.26
C THR A 378 17.23 -8.63 5.60
N PRO A 379 18.36 -7.94 5.85
CA PRO A 379 18.34 -6.49 6.08
C PRO A 379 17.99 -5.72 4.81
N LEU A 380 17.29 -4.59 4.96
CA LEU A 380 16.95 -3.68 3.86
C LEU A 380 18.21 -3.09 3.20
N LYS A 381 18.25 -3.08 1.86
CA LYS A 381 19.22 -2.32 1.05
C LYS A 381 18.48 -1.37 0.10
N PHE A 382 18.95 -0.13 -0.05
CA PHE A 382 18.40 0.77 -1.06
C PHE A 382 19.11 0.58 -2.39
N ASN A 383 18.32 0.32 -3.44
CA ASN A 383 18.79 0.08 -4.81
C ASN A 383 19.91 -0.98 -4.91
N ASN A 384 19.94 -1.94 -3.98
CA ASN A 384 20.99 -2.96 -3.81
C ASN A 384 22.43 -2.44 -3.63
N VAL A 385 22.64 -1.13 -3.49
CA VAL A 385 23.98 -0.50 -3.41
C VAL A 385 24.16 0.33 -2.15
N TYR A 386 23.11 1.01 -1.67
CA TYR A 386 23.19 1.83 -0.47
C TYR A 386 22.82 1.03 0.78
N GLU A 387 23.72 1.01 1.75
CA GLU A 387 23.51 0.42 3.06
C GLU A 387 23.19 1.52 4.07
N TYR A 388 22.10 1.32 4.83
CA TYR A 388 21.72 2.26 5.86
C TYR A 388 22.76 2.30 6.98
N PRO A 389 22.95 3.47 7.63
CA PRO A 389 23.76 3.54 8.84
C PRO A 389 23.12 2.72 9.97
N TRP A 390 23.92 2.31 10.96
CA TRP A 390 23.46 1.47 12.07
C TRP A 390 22.22 2.05 12.80
N TRP A 391 22.15 3.38 12.92
CA TRP A 391 21.03 4.07 13.56
C TRP A 391 19.75 4.01 12.71
N GLY A 392 19.88 3.91 11.38
CA GLY A 392 18.76 3.71 10.46
C GLY A 392 18.12 2.33 10.65
N TYR A 393 18.94 1.29 10.82
CA TYR A 393 18.45 -0.04 11.20
C TYR A 393 17.81 -0.04 12.59
N ALA A 394 18.41 0.65 13.57
CA ALA A 394 17.83 0.80 14.90
C ALA A 394 16.47 1.53 14.86
N LEU A 395 16.34 2.55 14.02
CA LEU A 395 15.08 3.27 13.79
C LEU A 395 14.02 2.36 13.14
N GLY A 396 14.42 1.55 12.15
CA GLY A 396 13.55 0.51 11.57
C GLY A 396 13.09 -0.52 12.61
N GLY A 397 14.01 -0.98 13.47
CA GLY A 397 13.69 -1.84 14.61
C GLY A 397 12.70 -1.17 15.56
N PHE A 398 12.87 0.12 15.87
CA PHE A 398 11.93 0.89 16.66
C PHE A 398 10.54 0.96 16.00
N PHE A 399 10.44 1.23 14.69
CA PHE A 399 9.15 1.23 13.98
C PHE A 399 8.44 -0.12 14.08
N THR A 400 9.16 -1.21 13.85
CA THR A 400 8.66 -2.59 13.99
C THR A 400 8.15 -2.85 15.42
N LEU A 401 8.96 -2.51 16.43
CA LEU A 401 8.66 -2.79 17.83
C LEU A 401 7.56 -1.87 18.40
N SER A 402 7.44 -0.64 17.89
CA SER A 402 6.49 0.36 18.40
C SER A 402 5.04 -0.12 18.33
N SER A 403 4.67 -0.86 17.28
CA SER A 403 3.34 -1.44 17.11
C SER A 403 3.24 -2.83 17.73
N THR A 404 4.22 -3.70 17.48
CA THR A 404 4.16 -5.11 17.89
C THR A 404 4.23 -5.29 19.41
N LEU A 405 4.99 -4.45 20.12
CA LEU A 405 5.06 -4.50 21.59
C LEU A 405 3.77 -4.04 22.28
N MET A 406 2.86 -3.34 21.59
CA MET A 406 1.60 -2.91 22.20
C MET A 406 0.75 -4.09 22.66
N VAL A 407 0.79 -5.22 21.95
CA VAL A 407 0.02 -6.43 22.34
C VAL A 407 0.50 -6.99 23.68
N PRO A 408 1.78 -7.39 23.86
CA PRO A 408 2.24 -7.92 25.14
C PRO A 408 2.19 -6.87 26.26
N LEU A 409 2.48 -5.59 25.98
CA LEU A 409 2.38 -4.53 26.98
C LEU A 409 0.94 -4.34 27.48
N TRP A 410 -0.04 -4.36 26.58
CA TRP A 410 -1.46 -4.28 26.96
C TRP A 410 -1.92 -5.52 27.72
N MET A 411 -1.44 -6.71 27.34
CA MET A 411 -1.70 -7.94 28.10
C MET A 411 -1.15 -7.85 29.53
N LEU A 412 0.09 -7.37 29.71
CA LEU A 412 0.69 -7.15 31.03
C LEU A 412 -0.10 -6.13 31.84
N TYR A 413 -0.48 -5.01 31.23
CA TYR A 413 -1.31 -3.99 31.87
C TYR A 413 -2.67 -4.55 32.32
N ALA A 414 -3.36 -5.30 31.46
CA ALA A 414 -4.67 -5.88 31.75
C ALA A 414 -4.62 -6.92 32.88
N VAL A 415 -3.53 -7.68 32.99
CA VAL A 415 -3.32 -8.66 34.06
C VAL A 415 -2.97 -7.97 35.39
N THR A 416 -2.13 -6.94 35.36
CA THR A 416 -1.67 -6.24 36.58
C THR A 416 -2.72 -5.29 37.15
N SER A 417 -3.61 -4.75 36.32
CA SER A 417 -4.63 -3.77 36.75
C SER A 417 -5.87 -4.42 37.38
N LYS A 418 -6.08 -5.74 37.21
CA LYS A 418 -7.26 -6.44 37.74
C LYS A 418 -6.91 -7.12 39.09
N PRO A 419 -7.60 -6.80 40.20
CA PRO A 419 -7.37 -7.47 41.47
C PRO A 419 -7.80 -8.94 41.40
N GLY A 420 -6.88 -9.87 41.69
CA GLY A 420 -7.15 -11.32 41.73
C GLY A 420 -5.92 -12.20 41.54
N SER A 421 -6.07 -13.51 41.77
CA SER A 421 -5.06 -14.53 41.40
C SER A 421 -4.96 -14.63 39.87
N LEU A 422 -3.76 -14.86 39.33
CA LEU A 422 -3.51 -15.09 37.90
C LEU A 422 -4.46 -16.13 37.27
N THR A 423 -4.86 -17.16 38.03
CA THR A 423 -5.81 -18.19 37.59
C THR A 423 -7.27 -17.74 37.53
N LYS A 424 -7.64 -16.67 38.25
CA LYS A 424 -8.98 -16.07 38.27
C LYS A 424 -9.13 -14.88 37.31
N VAL A 425 -8.04 -14.35 36.76
CA VAL A 425 -8.06 -13.38 35.65
C VAL A 425 -8.46 -14.12 34.37
N THR A 426 -9.73 -14.53 34.30
CA THR A 426 -10.29 -15.11 33.10
C THR A 426 -10.52 -13.98 32.10
N PHE A 427 -9.96 -14.11 30.89
CA PHE A 427 -10.38 -13.35 29.72
C PHE A 427 -11.77 -13.84 29.29
N SER A 428 -12.76 -13.70 30.17
CA SER A 428 -14.16 -13.79 29.79
C SER A 428 -14.41 -12.65 28.81
N PRO A 429 -14.85 -12.89 27.56
CA PRO A 429 -15.42 -11.81 26.77
C PRO A 429 -16.53 -11.19 27.61
N GLU A 430 -16.48 -9.87 27.82
CA GLU A 430 -17.54 -9.18 28.54
C GLU A 430 -18.86 -9.49 27.83
N LYS A 431 -19.82 -10.09 28.53
CA LYS A 431 -21.19 -10.30 28.04
C LYS A 431 -21.97 -8.98 27.84
N ARG A 432 -21.30 -7.82 27.79
CA ARG A 432 -21.95 -6.51 27.69
C ARG A 432 -21.88 -5.96 26.28
N PHE A 433 -22.83 -6.41 25.44
CA PHE A 433 -23.44 -5.57 24.41
C PHE A 433 -24.92 -5.95 24.25
N HIS A 434 -25.70 -5.78 25.33
CA HIS A 434 -27.09 -5.38 25.17
C HIS A 434 -27.08 -3.88 24.89
N LEU A 435 -26.95 -3.50 23.61
CA LEU A 435 -27.38 -2.18 23.16
C LEU A 435 -28.92 -2.24 23.08
N PRO A 436 -29.66 -1.46 23.88
CA PRO A 436 -31.08 -1.29 23.67
C PRO A 436 -31.24 -0.27 22.55
N PHE A 437 -31.37 -0.73 21.31
CA PHE A 437 -31.86 0.10 20.22
C PHE A 437 -32.90 -0.70 19.43
N MET A 438 -34.16 -0.49 19.82
CA MET A 438 -35.26 -0.36 18.87
C MET A 438 -35.05 0.88 18.00
#